data_AF-A0AA39CSV5-F1
#
_entry.id   AF-A0AA39CSV5-F1
#
_cell.length_a   1.000
_cell.length_b   1.000
_cell.length_c   1.000
_cell.angle_alpha   90.00
_cell.angle_beta   90.00
_cell.angle_gamma   90.00
#
_symmetry.space_group_name_H-M   'P 1'
#
loop_
_entity.id
_entity.type
_entity.pdbx_description
1 polymer ?
#
loop_
_entity_poly.entity_id
_entity_poly.type
_entity_poly.pdbx_seq_one_letter_code
_entity_poly.pdbx_strand_id
1 'polypeptide(L)'
;MKALHSLFLAAALAPALLSVAAPAHAWGAQGHRLVAEVADSRLNPTARTEVDRLLATEPGATLASIAPWADQLRAKDAGLGRRSAGWHYVNIAEDGCHYEAPKHCKSGNCIVEALKAQSAILGDRSLTDGERLQALKFVVHLVGDIHQPMHAGYGHDKGGNDFQLQFGNRGTNLHSLWDSGMLNTRKVDDAGYLPVLRALPAPKLARQSNPQRDPVSWAEASCRISVQPGVYPASRKIGDDYTTRYRPVAEAQLRLAGENLAQLLNRVQSFFHRGSNTFSYLVSDPASGEAALIDPVLDYDPDTDASSESPVRAMLDAIAQQQLHVRWLLETHAHADHVSAGRRLKQRFPQATLAIGEGIRAVQATFAPRYGLQLPDEHAVFDHLFADGETFALGKLQGRIIAVPGHTSDSIAYLIDDAVFTGDSLFMPDGGTARCDFPGGDAAQLYRSIQRLLALPDATRVFVCHDYGPGGRDFANETTIGEQRAHNIHVHEGVAEAEFVSVRQARDATLAEPTLMQPAVKANIQGGA
;
A
#
# COMPACT_ATOMS: atom_id res chain seq x y z
N MET A 1 78.80 2.26 43.62
CA MET A 1 77.45 1.65 43.61
C MET A 1 76.47 2.75 44.03
N LYS A 2 75.80 3.39 43.05
CA LYS A 2 74.32 3.38 42.86
C LYS A 2 73.57 3.76 44.17
N ALA A 3 73.15 5.01 44.37
CA ALA A 3 71.89 5.62 43.90
C ALA A 3 70.65 4.96 44.59
N LEU A 4 69.59 5.61 45.07
CA LEU A 4 68.88 6.83 44.69
C LEU A 4 68.14 7.38 45.93
N HIS A 5 67.99 8.71 46.01
CA HIS A 5 66.89 9.38 46.70
C HIS A 5 65.64 9.33 45.79
N SER A 6 64.50 8.89 46.30
CA SER A 6 63.22 8.96 45.58
C SER A 6 62.33 10.02 46.23
N LEU A 7 62.15 11.14 45.51
CA LEU A 7 61.10 12.13 45.75
C LEU A 7 59.72 11.48 45.54
N PHE A 8 58.81 11.72 46.49
CA PHE A 8 57.38 11.52 46.29
C PHE A 8 56.83 12.62 45.37
N LEU A 9 56.46 12.26 44.14
CA LEU A 9 55.63 13.10 43.27
C LEU A 9 54.16 12.72 43.49
N ALA A 10 53.37 13.63 44.03
CA ALA A 10 51.91 13.51 44.09
C ALA A 10 51.34 13.76 42.69
N ALA A 11 50.96 12.70 41.98
CA ALA A 11 50.19 12.80 40.75
C ALA A 11 48.69 12.86 41.09
N ALA A 12 48.09 14.04 40.93
CA ALA A 12 46.64 14.19 40.95
C ALA A 12 46.04 13.52 39.70
N LEU A 13 45.34 12.40 39.87
CA LEU A 13 44.48 11.83 38.84
C LEU A 13 43.22 12.69 38.70
N ALA A 14 43.10 13.43 37.60
CA ALA A 14 41.82 13.96 37.14
C ALA A 14 40.97 12.81 36.56
N PRO A 15 39.69 12.66 36.94
CA PRO A 15 38.83 11.68 36.31
C PRO A 15 38.48 12.17 34.90
N ALA A 16 38.96 11.46 33.88
CA ALA A 16 38.49 11.63 32.51
C ALA A 16 37.02 11.20 32.45
N LEU A 17 36.11 12.17 32.40
CA LEU A 17 34.71 11.97 32.02
C LEU A 17 34.67 11.50 30.57
N LEU A 18 34.72 10.18 30.36
CA LEU A 18 34.33 9.55 29.11
C LEU A 18 32.80 9.67 28.99
N SER A 19 32.34 10.77 28.39
CA SER A 19 30.98 10.86 27.85
C SER A 19 30.86 9.84 26.74
N VAL A 20 30.31 8.67 27.07
CA VAL A 20 29.85 7.69 26.08
C VAL A 20 28.71 8.36 25.32
N ALA A 21 28.97 8.78 24.08
CA ALA A 21 27.91 9.24 23.19
C ALA A 21 26.95 8.06 22.99
N ALA A 22 25.74 8.16 23.55
CA ALA A 22 24.67 7.23 23.24
C ALA A 22 24.42 7.28 21.72
N PRO A 23 24.18 6.14 21.05
CA PRO A 23 23.78 6.16 19.65
C PRO A 23 22.54 7.06 19.54
N ALA A 24 22.63 8.07 18.69
CA ALA A 24 21.51 8.93 18.42
C ALA A 24 20.47 8.16 17.57
N HIS A 25 19.20 8.43 17.87
CA HIS A 25 18.03 7.65 17.45
C HIS A 25 17.21 8.51 16.49
N ALA A 26 16.92 7.97 15.31
CA ALA A 26 16.50 8.66 14.10
C ALA A 26 15.11 9.29 14.13
N TRP A 27 15.01 10.55 14.53
CA TRP A 27 13.90 11.00 15.39
C TRP A 27 13.93 10.23 16.72
N GLY A 28 13.91 10.97 17.82
CA GLY A 28 13.67 10.33 19.11
C GLY A 28 12.34 9.59 19.10
N ALA A 29 12.11 8.72 20.10
CA ALA A 29 10.91 7.90 20.16
C ALA A 29 9.59 8.69 20.00
N GLN A 30 9.54 9.95 20.43
CA GLN A 30 8.40 10.85 20.16
C GLN A 30 8.18 11.14 18.67
N GLY A 31 9.22 11.48 17.91
CA GLY A 31 9.06 11.78 16.48
C GLY A 31 8.57 10.56 15.69
N HIS A 32 9.08 9.37 15.99
CA HIS A 32 8.55 8.11 15.43
C HIS A 32 7.07 7.89 15.72
N ARG A 33 6.67 8.07 16.98
CA ARG A 33 5.26 7.94 17.37
C ARG A 33 4.39 8.96 16.63
N LEU A 34 4.86 10.20 16.49
CA LEU A 34 4.15 11.25 15.75
C LEU A 34 4.00 10.94 14.25
N VAL A 35 5.05 10.40 13.60
CA VAL A 35 4.97 9.91 12.21
C VAL A 35 3.88 8.85 12.08
N ALA A 36 3.89 7.86 12.98
CA ALA A 36 2.93 6.78 12.99
C ALA A 36 1.49 7.25 13.30
N GLU A 37 1.29 8.20 14.23
CA GLU A 37 -0.02 8.81 14.55
C GLU A 37 -0.59 9.64 13.39
N VAL A 38 0.28 10.33 12.65
CA VAL A 38 -0.13 11.00 11.41
C VAL A 38 -0.58 9.95 10.39
N ALA A 39 0.24 8.92 10.16
CA ALA A 39 -0.06 7.87 9.19
C ALA A 39 -1.33 7.08 9.53
N ASP A 40 -1.50 6.70 10.79
CA ASP A 40 -2.67 5.95 11.27
C ASP A 40 -3.95 6.71 10.95
N SER A 41 -4.01 8.02 11.19
CA SER A 41 -5.17 8.85 10.84
C SER A 41 -5.42 9.07 9.34
N ARG A 42 -4.62 8.44 8.48
CA ARG A 42 -4.69 8.51 7.01
C ARG A 42 -4.80 7.13 6.36
N LEU A 43 -4.83 6.05 7.15
CA LEU A 43 -5.07 4.71 6.63
C LEU A 43 -6.49 4.61 6.08
N ASN A 44 -6.61 4.04 4.90
CA ASN A 44 -7.90 3.61 4.36
C ASN A 44 -8.39 2.35 5.10
N PRO A 45 -9.67 1.96 4.97
CA PRO A 45 -10.22 0.81 5.68
C PRO A 45 -9.50 -0.52 5.42
N THR A 46 -9.06 -0.78 4.18
CA THR A 46 -8.31 -1.99 3.82
C THR A 46 -6.97 -2.06 4.56
N ALA A 47 -6.18 -0.98 4.45
CA ALA A 47 -4.88 -0.86 5.08
C ALA A 47 -5.00 -0.90 6.60
N ARG A 48 -6.00 -0.23 7.18
CA ARG A 48 -6.30 -0.29 8.60
C ARG A 48 -6.59 -1.72 9.05
N THR A 49 -7.47 -2.43 8.37
CA THR A 49 -7.84 -3.81 8.74
C THR A 49 -6.61 -4.72 8.72
N GLU A 50 -5.78 -4.63 7.68
CA GLU A 50 -4.56 -5.46 7.59
C GLU A 50 -3.52 -5.08 8.66
N VAL A 51 -3.32 -3.78 8.91
CA VAL A 51 -2.42 -3.30 9.96
C VAL A 51 -2.90 -3.76 11.34
N ASP A 52 -4.18 -3.59 11.65
CA ASP A 52 -4.79 -4.00 12.92
C ASP A 52 -4.67 -5.52 13.11
N ARG A 53 -4.88 -6.31 12.04
CA ARG A 53 -4.71 -7.77 12.04
C ARG A 53 -3.27 -8.18 12.38
N LEU A 54 -2.28 -7.56 11.74
CA LEU A 54 -0.86 -7.83 12.03
C LEU A 54 -0.50 -7.43 13.46
N LEU A 55 -0.94 -6.25 13.90
CA LEU A 55 -0.70 -5.74 15.25
C LEU A 55 -1.37 -6.59 16.34
N ALA A 56 -2.54 -7.18 16.07
CA ALA A 56 -3.25 -8.03 17.03
C ALA A 56 -2.45 -9.26 17.48
N THR A 57 -1.42 -9.66 16.73
CA THR A 57 -0.48 -10.72 17.15
C THR A 57 0.43 -10.30 18.31
N GLU A 58 0.50 -8.99 18.61
CA GLU A 58 1.20 -8.41 19.76
C GLU A 58 0.21 -7.62 20.65
N PRO A 59 -0.20 -8.16 21.80
CA PRO A 59 -1.24 -7.54 22.64
C PRO A 59 -0.96 -6.08 23.00
N GLY A 60 -1.91 -5.20 22.69
CA GLY A 60 -1.83 -3.77 22.98
C GLY A 60 -0.97 -2.96 22.01
N ALA A 61 -0.46 -3.57 20.93
CA ALA A 61 0.31 -2.87 19.92
C ALA A 61 -0.60 -1.93 19.09
N THR A 62 -0.15 -0.69 18.98
CA THR A 62 -0.61 0.29 17.98
C THR A 62 0.54 0.65 17.05
N LEU A 63 0.23 1.22 15.88
CA LEU A 63 1.23 1.79 14.97
C LEU A 63 2.22 2.71 15.69
N ALA A 64 1.72 3.61 16.55
CA ALA A 64 2.56 4.47 17.36
C ALA A 64 3.45 3.68 18.32
N SER A 65 2.90 2.74 19.08
CA SER A 65 3.66 1.98 20.08
C SER A 65 4.83 1.19 19.48
N ILE A 66 4.69 0.70 18.24
CA ILE A 66 5.72 -0.09 17.56
C ILE A 66 6.73 0.77 16.81
N ALA A 67 6.41 2.02 16.49
CA ALA A 67 7.27 2.90 15.70
C ALA A 67 8.70 3.05 16.24
N PRO A 68 8.97 3.17 17.56
CA PRO A 68 10.34 3.25 18.09
C PRO A 68 10.99 1.87 18.33
N TRP A 69 10.38 0.76 17.91
CA TRP A 69 10.85 -0.59 18.24
C TRP A 69 12.23 -0.90 17.66
N ALA A 70 12.52 -0.50 16.42
CA ALA A 70 13.77 -0.85 15.75
C ALA A 70 15.01 -0.26 16.47
N ASP A 71 14.89 0.95 17.02
CA ASP A 71 15.91 1.58 17.87
C ASP A 71 16.21 0.79 19.15
N GLN A 72 15.20 0.09 19.68
CA GLN A 72 15.30 -0.66 20.93
C GLN A 72 15.86 -2.08 20.74
N LEU A 73 16.08 -2.49 19.48
CA LEU A 73 16.50 -3.85 19.14
C LEU A 73 17.80 -4.25 19.82
N ARG A 74 18.78 -3.35 19.96
CA ARG A 74 20.06 -3.71 20.61
C ARG A 74 19.89 -4.25 22.04
N ALA A 75 18.83 -3.84 22.74
CA ALA A 75 18.52 -4.32 24.08
C ALA A 75 17.63 -5.58 24.08
N LYS A 76 16.77 -5.75 23.07
CA LYS A 76 15.74 -6.80 23.02
C LYS A 76 16.12 -8.02 22.15
N ASP A 77 16.85 -7.78 21.06
CA ASP A 77 17.45 -8.77 20.16
C ASP A 77 18.77 -8.20 19.59
N ALA A 78 19.87 -8.48 20.30
CA ALA A 78 21.19 -7.99 19.93
C ALA A 78 21.68 -8.50 18.56
N GLY A 79 21.17 -9.65 18.09
CA GLY A 79 21.52 -10.23 16.80
C GLY A 79 20.88 -9.45 15.67
N LEU A 80 19.56 -9.27 15.72
CA LEU A 80 18.83 -8.46 14.75
C LEU A 80 19.28 -7.00 14.80
N GLY A 81 19.43 -6.41 15.98
CA GLY A 81 19.88 -5.04 16.15
C GLY A 81 21.29 -4.76 15.62
N ARG A 82 22.18 -5.78 15.57
CA ARG A 82 23.49 -5.64 14.89
C ARG A 82 23.35 -5.70 13.38
N ARG A 83 22.49 -6.58 12.86
CA ARG A 83 22.26 -6.74 11.42
C ARG A 83 21.53 -5.54 10.80
N SER A 84 20.60 -4.94 11.54
CA SER A 84 19.83 -3.78 11.09
C SER A 84 20.48 -2.44 11.41
N ALA A 85 21.64 -2.39 12.08
CA ALA A 85 22.25 -1.14 12.51
C ALA A 85 22.54 -0.17 11.35
N GLY A 86 22.91 -0.68 10.17
CA GLY A 86 23.12 0.14 8.98
C GLY A 86 21.83 0.56 8.28
N TRP A 87 20.68 -0.07 8.60
CA TRP A 87 19.40 0.21 7.95
C TRP A 87 18.81 1.56 8.34
N HIS A 88 19.34 2.23 9.36
CA HIS A 88 18.78 3.48 9.86
C HIS A 88 19.25 4.71 9.09
N TYR A 89 20.24 4.60 8.20
CA TYR A 89 20.80 5.76 7.51
C TYR A 89 21.40 5.41 6.14
N VAL A 90 21.75 6.45 5.40
CA VAL A 90 22.62 6.39 4.22
C VAL A 90 23.45 7.68 4.19
N ASN A 91 24.70 7.60 3.73
CA ASN A 91 25.55 8.80 3.62
C ASN A 91 25.74 9.12 2.15
N ILE A 92 25.15 10.23 1.69
CA ILE A 92 25.16 10.65 0.28
C ILE A 92 25.54 12.13 0.10
N ALA A 93 25.81 12.88 1.18
CA ALA A 93 26.08 14.31 1.09
C ALA A 93 27.43 14.65 0.46
N GLU A 94 28.46 13.80 0.64
CA GLU A 94 29.73 13.92 -0.09
C GLU A 94 29.57 13.81 -1.61
N ASP A 95 28.49 13.19 -2.05
CA ASP A 95 28.23 12.83 -3.44
C ASP A 95 27.07 13.63 -4.03
N GLY A 96 26.93 14.88 -3.57
CA GLY A 96 25.96 15.83 -4.12
C GLY A 96 24.50 15.46 -3.83
N CYS A 97 24.25 14.67 -2.79
CA CYS A 97 22.93 14.14 -2.46
C CYS A 97 22.31 13.30 -3.57
N HIS A 98 23.14 12.57 -4.31
CA HIS A 98 22.70 11.60 -5.30
C HIS A 98 22.94 10.17 -4.81
N TYR A 99 21.90 9.35 -4.78
CA TYR A 99 22.01 7.97 -4.31
C TYR A 99 22.28 7.00 -5.46
N GLU A 100 23.44 6.35 -5.37
CA GLU A 100 23.83 5.19 -6.16
C GLU A 100 24.03 3.96 -5.27
N ALA A 101 23.23 2.91 -5.46
CA ALA A 101 23.26 1.73 -4.58
C ALA A 101 24.64 1.04 -4.46
N PRO A 102 25.42 0.83 -5.55
CA PRO A 102 26.73 0.19 -5.45
C PRO A 102 27.74 0.97 -4.59
N LYS A 103 27.55 2.29 -4.49
CA LYS A 103 28.46 3.19 -3.79
C LYS A 103 28.04 3.39 -2.33
N HIS A 104 26.77 3.66 -2.10
CA HIS A 104 26.27 4.11 -0.79
C HIS A 104 25.62 3.00 0.05
N CYS A 105 25.31 1.84 -0.55
CA CYS A 105 24.55 0.78 0.10
C CYS A 105 25.19 -0.61 -0.08
N LYS A 106 26.42 -0.77 0.41
CA LYS A 106 27.15 -2.03 0.28
C LYS A 106 26.35 -3.18 0.90
N SER A 107 26.13 -4.23 0.12
CA SER A 107 25.36 -5.43 0.51
C SER A 107 23.92 -5.14 0.95
N GLY A 108 23.31 -4.04 0.46
CA GLY A 108 21.96 -3.64 0.87
C GLY A 108 21.86 -3.12 2.31
N ASN A 109 22.99 -2.88 2.99
CA ASN A 109 23.01 -2.44 4.38
C ASN A 109 22.95 -0.91 4.51
N CYS A 110 21.83 -0.34 4.06
CA CYS A 110 21.47 1.07 4.23
C CYS A 110 19.95 1.20 4.26
N ILE A 111 19.46 2.37 4.67
CA ILE A 111 18.02 2.64 4.77
C ILE A 111 17.23 2.46 3.48
N VAL A 112 17.79 2.87 2.34
CA VAL A 112 17.10 2.83 1.05
C VAL A 112 16.76 1.39 0.67
N GLU A 113 17.74 0.49 0.70
CA GLU A 113 17.52 -0.91 0.31
C GLU A 113 16.82 -1.71 1.42
N ALA A 114 17.04 -1.37 2.69
CA ALA A 114 16.30 -1.98 3.79
C ALA A 114 14.80 -1.68 3.69
N LEU A 115 14.41 -0.42 3.44
CA LEU A 115 13.01 -0.05 3.31
C LEU A 115 12.35 -0.72 2.10
N LYS A 116 13.06 -0.86 0.97
CA LYS A 116 12.60 -1.65 -0.19
C LYS A 116 12.32 -3.11 0.17
N ALA A 117 13.28 -3.75 0.84
CA ALA A 117 13.19 -5.16 1.22
C ALA A 117 12.07 -5.40 2.24
N GLN A 118 11.97 -4.56 3.28
CA GLN A 118 10.94 -4.70 4.30
C GLN A 118 9.55 -4.39 3.74
N SER A 119 9.43 -3.44 2.81
CA SER A 119 8.15 -3.19 2.12
C SER A 119 7.71 -4.38 1.26
N ALA A 120 8.66 -5.09 0.63
CA ALA A 120 8.36 -6.31 -0.11
C ALA A 120 7.89 -7.44 0.82
N ILE A 121 8.56 -7.65 1.95
CA ILE A 121 8.17 -8.64 2.97
C ILE A 121 6.78 -8.32 3.54
N LEU A 122 6.50 -7.05 3.83
CA LEU A 122 5.20 -6.62 4.34
C LEU A 122 4.05 -6.92 3.35
N GLY A 123 4.33 -6.73 2.05
CA GLY A 123 3.38 -6.98 0.97
C GLY A 123 3.22 -8.46 0.58
N ASP A 124 4.14 -9.34 1.00
CA ASP A 124 4.09 -10.76 0.68
C ASP A 124 3.18 -11.51 1.67
N ARG A 125 1.95 -11.81 1.23
CA ARG A 125 0.92 -12.49 2.05
C ARG A 125 1.21 -13.98 2.27
N SER A 126 2.17 -14.57 1.57
CA SER A 126 2.58 -15.97 1.78
C SER A 126 3.44 -16.16 3.03
N LEU A 127 4.03 -15.07 3.53
CA LEU A 127 4.85 -15.07 4.75
C LEU A 127 4.00 -15.07 6.01
N THR A 128 4.58 -15.55 7.11
CA THR A 128 3.88 -15.60 8.39
C THR A 128 3.55 -14.20 8.91
N ASP A 129 2.47 -14.08 9.70
CA ASP A 129 2.13 -12.81 10.34
C ASP A 129 3.25 -12.26 11.22
N GLY A 130 4.07 -13.13 11.83
CA GLY A 130 5.23 -12.70 12.61
C GLY A 130 6.31 -12.02 11.75
N GLU A 131 6.60 -12.58 10.58
CA GLU A 131 7.54 -11.98 9.61
C GLU A 131 7.00 -10.66 9.06
N ARG A 132 5.72 -10.64 8.69
CA ARG A 132 5.05 -9.45 8.15
C ARG A 132 4.88 -8.35 9.20
N LEU A 133 4.58 -8.70 10.46
CA LEU A 133 4.56 -7.75 11.57
C LEU A 133 5.96 -7.18 11.82
N GLN A 134 7.01 -8.00 11.83
CA GLN A 134 8.38 -7.50 11.95
C GLN A 134 8.72 -6.53 10.82
N ALA A 135 8.33 -6.84 9.60
CA ALA A 135 8.49 -5.96 8.45
C ALA A 135 7.70 -4.67 8.59
N LEU A 136 6.45 -4.72 9.07
CA LEU A 136 5.64 -3.53 9.39
C LEU A 136 6.37 -2.62 10.37
N LYS A 137 6.95 -3.18 11.44
CA LYS A 137 7.72 -2.40 12.43
C LYS A 137 8.92 -1.69 11.79
N PHE A 138 9.67 -2.39 10.94
CA PHE A 138 10.76 -1.76 10.21
C PHE A 138 10.26 -0.70 9.22
N VAL A 139 9.23 -0.98 8.43
CA VAL A 139 8.69 -0.01 7.45
C VAL A 139 8.24 1.28 8.16
N VAL A 140 7.46 1.16 9.24
CA VAL A 140 6.98 2.31 10.03
C VAL A 140 8.14 3.13 10.58
N HIS A 141 9.17 2.45 11.11
CA HIS A 141 10.35 3.11 11.66
C HIS A 141 11.19 3.79 10.57
N LEU A 142 11.60 3.04 9.55
CA LEU A 142 12.51 3.48 8.50
C LEU A 142 11.91 4.60 7.62
N VAL A 143 10.59 4.66 7.46
CA VAL A 143 9.96 5.83 6.82
C VAL A 143 10.15 7.10 7.68
N GLY A 144 10.18 6.99 9.01
CA GLY A 144 10.59 8.08 9.89
C GLY A 144 12.04 8.50 9.67
N ASP A 145 12.97 7.54 9.78
CA ASP A 145 14.42 7.76 9.64
C ASP A 145 14.77 8.43 8.32
N ILE A 146 14.22 7.93 7.20
CA ILE A 146 14.61 8.40 5.86
C ILE A 146 14.18 9.85 5.59
N HIS A 147 13.23 10.36 6.38
CA HIS A 147 12.78 11.75 6.36
C HIS A 147 13.48 12.62 7.42
N GLN A 148 14.34 12.05 8.27
CA GLN A 148 15.20 12.81 9.18
C GLN A 148 16.45 13.26 8.40
N PRO A 149 16.65 14.57 8.15
CA PRO A 149 17.73 15.05 7.29
C PRO A 149 19.14 14.51 7.62
N MET A 150 19.47 14.39 8.90
CA MET A 150 20.79 13.93 9.33
C MET A 150 21.04 12.43 9.06
N HIS A 151 20.01 11.66 8.69
CA HIS A 151 20.10 10.23 8.33
C HIS A 151 20.46 10.00 6.86
N ALA A 152 20.49 11.06 6.06
CA ALA A 152 20.93 11.05 4.67
C ALA A 152 22.18 11.92 4.44
N GLY A 153 22.81 12.37 5.54
CA GLY A 153 23.81 13.44 5.53
C GLY A 153 25.24 13.01 5.18
N TYR A 154 26.21 13.66 5.84
CA TYR A 154 27.62 13.45 5.61
C TYR A 154 28.14 12.17 6.29
N GLY A 155 28.90 11.37 5.56
CA GLY A 155 29.56 10.19 6.13
C GLY A 155 30.73 10.54 7.06
N HIS A 156 31.48 11.61 6.77
CA HIS A 156 32.69 11.95 7.53
C HIS A 156 32.44 12.35 8.98
N ASP A 157 31.24 12.82 9.31
CA ASP A 157 30.83 13.19 10.68
C ASP A 157 29.65 12.33 11.21
N LYS A 158 29.36 11.22 10.51
CA LYS A 158 28.26 10.30 10.80
C LYS A 158 26.91 11.01 10.91
N GLY A 159 26.60 11.86 9.93
CA GLY A 159 25.36 12.63 9.88
C GLY A 159 25.26 13.64 11.01
N GLY A 160 26.35 14.33 11.36
CA GLY A 160 26.35 15.34 12.42
C GLY A 160 26.51 14.80 13.84
N ASN A 161 26.68 13.49 14.04
CA ASN A 161 26.97 12.92 15.36
C ASN A 161 28.33 13.40 15.91
N ASP A 162 29.33 13.50 15.03
CA ASP A 162 30.65 14.01 15.40
C ASP A 162 30.70 15.56 15.39
N PHE A 163 29.62 16.22 14.96
CA PHE A 163 29.47 17.68 15.04
C PHE A 163 28.96 18.11 16.42
N GLN A 164 29.86 18.18 17.40
CA GLN A 164 29.54 18.62 18.77
C GLN A 164 29.16 20.10 18.83
N LEU A 165 28.17 20.45 19.65
CA LEU A 165 27.70 21.83 19.86
C LEU A 165 27.09 22.01 21.28
N GLN A 166 26.76 23.25 21.63
CA GLN A 166 25.98 23.58 22.82
C GLN A 166 24.67 24.24 22.39
N PHE A 167 23.57 23.74 22.93
CA PHE A 167 22.24 24.33 22.79
C PHE A 167 21.71 24.73 24.17
N GLY A 168 21.37 26.00 24.37
CA GLY A 168 20.89 26.50 25.66
C GLY A 168 21.87 26.23 26.82
N ASN A 169 23.17 26.38 26.57
CA ASN A 169 24.29 26.07 27.49
C ASN A 169 24.43 24.59 27.89
N ARG A 170 23.77 23.65 27.20
CA ARG A 170 23.96 22.21 27.40
C ARG A 170 24.67 21.60 26.19
N GLY A 171 25.64 20.72 26.44
CA GLY A 171 26.33 19.99 25.38
C GLY A 171 25.41 19.00 24.68
N THR A 172 25.52 18.91 23.35
CA THR A 172 24.85 17.93 22.47
C THR A 172 25.66 17.82 21.17
N ASN A 173 25.15 17.10 20.19
CA ASN A 173 25.63 17.15 18.81
C ASN A 173 24.49 17.58 17.85
N LEU A 174 24.84 17.89 16.60
CA LEU A 174 23.88 18.33 15.59
C LEU A 174 22.80 17.27 15.32
N HIS A 175 23.21 16.01 15.20
CA HIS A 175 22.30 14.89 14.93
C HIS A 175 21.22 14.77 16.00
N SER A 176 21.60 14.70 17.27
CA SER A 176 20.67 14.61 18.41
C SER A 176 19.76 15.85 18.54
N LEU A 177 20.24 17.03 18.12
CA LEU A 177 19.40 18.22 18.07
C LEU A 177 18.29 18.08 17.01
N TRP A 178 18.59 17.51 15.85
CA TRP A 178 17.61 17.23 14.80
C TRP A 178 16.66 16.09 15.15
N ASP A 179 17.15 15.01 15.75
CA ASP A 179 16.32 13.88 16.18
C ASP A 179 15.25 14.24 17.20
N SER A 180 15.64 15.00 18.22
CA SER A 180 14.81 15.19 19.42
C SER A 180 14.84 16.61 19.92
N GLY A 181 16.00 17.26 19.91
CA GLY A 181 16.19 18.55 20.56
C GLY A 181 15.26 19.64 20.01
N MET A 182 15.01 19.68 18.70
CA MET A 182 14.08 20.63 18.08
C MET A 182 12.65 20.44 18.55
N LEU A 183 12.14 19.21 18.57
CA LEU A 183 10.77 18.91 19.01
C LEU A 183 10.61 19.20 20.51
N ASN A 184 11.59 18.78 21.31
CA ASN A 184 11.61 18.97 22.76
C ASN A 184 11.51 20.44 23.19
N THR A 185 11.86 21.40 22.32
CA THR A 185 11.68 22.84 22.61
C THR A 185 10.22 23.24 22.86
N ARG A 186 9.24 22.51 22.31
CA ARG A 186 7.80 22.79 22.56
C ARG A 186 7.33 22.33 23.94
N LYS A 187 8.03 21.39 24.57
CA LYS A 187 7.69 20.82 25.88
C LYS A 187 6.25 20.27 25.96
N VAL A 188 5.81 19.62 24.88
CA VAL A 188 4.52 18.93 24.81
C VAL A 188 4.75 17.45 24.55
N ASP A 189 3.83 16.62 25.03
CA ASP A 189 3.79 15.20 24.70
C ASP A 189 3.21 14.98 23.29
N ASP A 190 3.05 13.73 22.90
CA ASP A 190 2.61 13.36 21.56
C ASP A 190 1.19 13.88 21.27
N ALA A 191 0.30 13.84 22.27
CA ALA A 191 -1.06 14.34 22.17
C ALA A 191 -1.10 15.87 21.96
N GLY A 192 -0.21 16.61 22.63
CA GLY A 192 -0.07 18.05 22.42
C GLY A 192 0.63 18.42 21.11
N TYR A 193 1.53 17.57 20.59
CA TYR A 193 2.26 17.84 19.34
C TYR A 193 1.45 17.50 18.09
N LEU A 194 0.65 16.42 18.11
CA LEU A 194 -0.06 15.92 16.94
C LEU A 194 -0.97 16.97 16.26
N PRO A 195 -1.73 17.83 16.97
CA PRO A 195 -2.47 18.93 16.36
C PRO A 195 -1.59 19.93 15.62
N VAL A 196 -0.36 20.19 16.10
CA VAL A 196 0.59 21.08 15.43
C VAL A 196 0.94 20.51 14.05
N LEU A 197 1.27 19.21 13.98
CA LEU A 197 1.60 18.56 12.71
C LEU A 197 0.41 18.51 11.76
N ARG A 198 -0.79 18.22 12.28
CA ARG A 198 -2.03 18.16 11.49
C ARG A 198 -2.47 19.52 10.95
N ALA A 199 -2.11 20.60 11.63
CA ALA A 199 -2.40 21.97 11.19
C ALA A 199 -1.42 22.48 10.10
N LEU A 200 -0.30 21.79 9.87
CA LEU A 200 0.60 22.13 8.77
C LEU A 200 -0.09 21.90 7.41
N PRO A 201 0.26 22.69 6.38
CA PRO A 201 -0.20 22.44 5.02
C PRO A 201 0.08 21.00 4.61
N ALA A 202 -0.85 20.39 3.87
CA ALA A 202 -0.63 19.08 3.29
C ALA A 202 0.64 19.12 2.42
N PRO A 203 1.60 18.19 2.63
CA PRO A 203 2.80 18.14 1.82
C PRO A 203 2.47 17.76 0.38
N LYS A 204 3.30 18.21 -0.56
CA LYS A 204 3.23 17.71 -1.94
C LYS A 204 3.85 16.31 -1.96
N LEU A 205 2.99 15.30 -1.95
CA LEU A 205 3.45 13.92 -1.98
C LEU A 205 3.90 13.52 -3.37
N ALA A 206 4.73 12.48 -3.39
CA ALA A 206 4.90 11.70 -4.59
C ALA A 206 3.52 11.22 -5.02
N ARG A 207 3.40 11.30 -6.32
CA ARG A 207 2.18 11.12 -7.04
C ARG A 207 1.71 9.67 -6.77
N GLN A 208 2.56 8.63 -6.96
CA GLN A 208 2.35 7.28 -6.42
C GLN A 208 3.41 6.88 -5.41
N SER A 209 3.00 6.12 -4.39
CA SER A 209 4.00 5.40 -3.61
C SER A 209 4.46 4.14 -4.35
N ASN A 210 5.73 4.14 -4.72
CA ASN A 210 6.49 3.00 -5.19
C ASN A 210 7.62 2.68 -4.19
N PRO A 211 7.50 1.66 -3.32
CA PRO A 211 8.51 1.30 -2.33
C PRO A 211 9.84 0.94 -2.96
N GLN A 212 9.89 0.61 -4.26
CA GLN A 212 11.15 0.33 -4.97
C GLN A 212 11.85 1.59 -5.51
N ARG A 213 11.15 2.74 -5.58
CA ARG A 213 11.69 4.00 -6.12
C ARG A 213 11.68 5.12 -5.08
N ASP A 214 10.62 5.27 -4.31
CA ASP A 214 10.44 6.39 -3.39
C ASP A 214 11.55 6.52 -2.35
N PRO A 215 12.05 5.43 -1.73
CA PRO A 215 13.10 5.55 -0.72
C PRO A 215 14.35 6.29 -1.22
N VAL A 216 14.69 6.14 -2.50
CA VAL A 216 15.78 6.90 -3.14
C VAL A 216 15.47 8.39 -3.08
N SER A 217 14.30 8.79 -3.59
CA SER A 217 13.90 10.19 -3.64
C SER A 217 13.77 10.85 -2.26
N TRP A 218 13.32 10.10 -1.27
CA TRP A 218 13.19 10.55 0.12
C TRP A 218 14.56 10.78 0.75
N ALA A 219 15.48 9.83 0.62
CA ALA A 219 16.85 9.97 1.10
C ALA A 219 17.55 11.18 0.46
N GLU A 220 17.47 11.33 -0.86
CA GLU A 220 18.06 12.48 -1.56
C GLU A 220 17.42 13.81 -1.12
N ALA A 221 16.11 13.84 -0.84
CA ALA A 221 15.43 15.03 -0.33
C ALA A 221 15.90 15.39 1.09
N SER A 222 16.02 14.41 1.98
CA SER A 222 16.57 14.58 3.33
C SER A 222 18.01 15.09 3.29
N CYS A 223 18.85 14.55 2.42
CA CYS A 223 20.22 15.03 2.22
C CYS A 223 20.24 16.49 1.74
N ARG A 224 19.39 16.85 0.77
CA ARG A 224 19.31 18.23 0.28
C ARG A 224 18.95 19.21 1.39
N ILE A 225 18.20 18.78 2.41
CA ILE A 225 17.94 19.58 3.61
C ILE A 225 19.19 19.64 4.48
N SER A 226 19.86 18.51 4.76
CA SER A 226 21.02 18.46 5.66
C SER A 226 22.19 19.34 5.21
N VAL A 227 22.35 19.52 3.90
CA VAL A 227 23.42 20.33 3.31
C VAL A 227 23.04 21.81 3.09
N GLN A 228 21.83 22.23 3.47
CA GLN A 228 21.43 23.63 3.29
C GLN A 228 22.31 24.57 4.11
N PRO A 229 22.67 25.76 3.56
CA PRO A 229 23.42 26.77 4.30
C PRO A 229 22.76 27.11 5.65
N GLY A 230 23.54 27.00 6.72
CA GLY A 230 23.14 27.28 8.09
C GLY A 230 22.65 26.08 8.90
N VAL A 231 22.33 24.94 8.25
CA VAL A 231 22.01 23.70 8.98
C VAL A 231 23.20 23.26 9.81
N TYR A 232 24.39 23.27 9.23
CA TYR A 232 25.64 23.24 9.98
C TYR A 232 25.97 24.68 10.45
N PRO A 233 25.81 25.00 11.74
CA PRO A 233 25.98 26.36 12.22
C PRO A 233 27.47 26.74 12.26
N ALA A 234 27.78 28.00 11.94
CA ALA A 234 29.13 28.53 12.02
C ALA A 234 29.65 28.59 13.48
N SER A 235 28.75 28.81 14.44
CA SER A 235 29.04 28.78 15.87
C SER A 235 28.72 27.40 16.45
N ARG A 236 29.59 26.90 17.34
CA ARG A 236 29.31 25.70 18.15
C ARG A 236 28.41 25.99 19.35
N LYS A 237 28.04 27.25 19.59
CA LYS A 237 27.04 27.65 20.60
C LYS A 237 25.86 28.28 19.89
N ILE A 238 24.71 27.63 19.99
CA ILE A 238 23.47 28.04 19.33
C ILE A 238 22.33 28.14 20.36
N GLY A 239 21.32 28.96 20.07
CA GLY A 239 20.18 29.19 20.94
C GLY A 239 18.86 28.98 20.22
N ASP A 240 17.82 29.63 20.75
CA ASP A 240 16.46 29.53 20.24
C ASP A 240 16.31 30.07 18.81
N ASP A 241 17.25 30.88 18.34
CA ASP A 241 17.32 31.35 16.95
C ASP A 241 17.44 30.18 15.97
N TYR A 242 18.28 29.19 16.29
CA TYR A 242 18.47 28.00 15.46
C TYR A 242 17.19 27.16 15.41
N THR A 243 16.57 26.90 16.57
CA THR A 243 15.35 26.07 16.62
C THR A 243 14.13 26.80 16.07
N THR A 244 14.04 28.13 16.20
CA THR A 244 13.01 28.94 15.54
C THR A 244 13.08 28.82 14.03
N ARG A 245 14.29 28.73 13.47
CA ARG A 245 14.51 28.58 12.03
C ARG A 245 14.23 27.16 11.53
N TYR A 246 14.71 26.13 12.23
CA TYR A 246 14.72 24.75 11.69
C TYR A 246 13.64 23.83 12.27
N ARG A 247 13.02 24.16 13.42
CA ARG A 247 11.90 23.35 13.94
C ARG A 247 10.73 23.24 12.95
N PRO A 248 10.29 24.31 12.25
CA PRO A 248 9.26 24.16 11.22
C PRO A 248 9.66 23.21 10.08
N VAL A 249 10.96 23.12 9.75
CA VAL A 249 11.47 22.18 8.75
C VAL A 249 11.36 20.74 9.27
N ALA A 250 11.76 20.50 10.52
CA ALA A 250 11.60 19.19 11.16
C ALA A 250 10.14 18.76 11.27
N GLU A 251 9.25 19.66 11.66
CA GLU A 251 7.81 19.39 11.74
C GLU A 251 7.21 19.08 10.37
N ALA A 252 7.64 19.80 9.32
CA ALA A 252 7.24 19.49 7.95
C ALA A 252 7.74 18.12 7.49
N GLN A 253 8.96 17.70 7.89
CA GLN A 253 9.46 16.36 7.59
C GLN A 253 8.69 15.26 8.34
N LEU A 254 8.35 15.45 9.61
CA LEU A 254 7.49 14.51 10.35
C LEU A 254 6.11 14.37 9.69
N ARG A 255 5.51 15.49 9.27
CA ARG A 255 4.23 15.50 8.54
C ARG A 255 4.34 14.78 7.20
N LEU A 256 5.41 15.03 6.45
CA LEU A 256 5.69 14.36 5.17
C LEU A 256 5.90 12.87 5.35
N ALA A 257 6.68 12.44 6.35
CA ALA A 257 6.94 11.04 6.65
C ALA A 257 5.64 10.28 6.97
N GLY A 258 4.77 10.85 7.80
CA GLY A 258 3.50 10.21 8.16
C GLY A 258 2.55 10.07 6.97
N GLU A 259 2.49 11.07 6.09
CA GLU A 259 1.68 11.02 4.87
C GLU A 259 2.25 10.02 3.84
N ASN A 260 3.58 9.97 3.65
CA ASN A 260 4.24 8.98 2.81
C ASN A 260 4.07 7.54 3.36
N LEU A 261 4.15 7.35 4.68
CA LEU A 261 3.90 6.06 5.32
C LEU A 261 2.47 5.58 5.07
N ALA A 262 1.47 6.46 5.23
CA ALA A 262 0.08 6.10 4.91
C ALA A 262 -0.11 5.75 3.43
N GLN A 263 0.48 6.54 2.52
CA GLN A 263 0.39 6.26 1.07
C GLN A 263 1.02 4.90 0.72
N LEU A 264 2.16 4.57 1.35
CA LEU A 264 2.83 3.28 1.19
C LEU A 264 1.94 2.11 1.63
N LEU A 265 1.18 2.28 2.73
CA LEU A 265 0.30 1.25 3.28
C LEU A 265 -1.05 1.12 2.52
N ASN A 266 -1.48 2.14 1.76
CA ASN A 266 -2.84 2.26 1.19
C ASN A 266 -3.07 1.67 -0.23
N ARG A 267 -2.16 0.85 -0.79
CA ARG A 267 -1.97 0.64 -2.26
C ARG A 267 -3.15 0.19 -3.16
N VAL A 268 -4.22 -0.46 -2.68
CA VAL A 268 -5.47 -0.69 -3.44
C VAL A 268 -6.66 -0.58 -2.50
N GLN A 269 -7.69 0.18 -2.90
CA GLN A 269 -8.91 0.36 -2.11
C GLN A 269 -10.01 -0.59 -2.60
N SER A 270 -10.55 -1.37 -1.68
CA SER A 270 -11.57 -2.38 -1.93
C SER A 270 -12.78 -2.12 -1.06
N PHE A 271 -13.98 -2.30 -1.61
CA PHE A 271 -15.24 -2.02 -0.96
C PHE A 271 -16.09 -3.29 -1.01
N PHE A 272 -16.30 -3.92 0.15
CA PHE A 272 -17.05 -5.16 0.24
C PHE A 272 -18.54 -4.90 0.40
N HIS A 273 -19.33 -5.42 -0.52
CA HIS A 273 -20.78 -5.41 -0.46
C HIS A 273 -21.30 -6.72 0.12
N ARG A 274 -21.78 -6.68 1.37
CA ARG A 274 -22.24 -7.87 2.11
C ARG A 274 -23.45 -8.58 1.47
N GLY A 275 -24.29 -7.86 0.73
CA GLY A 275 -25.52 -8.42 0.15
C GLY A 275 -25.26 -9.42 -0.98
N SER A 276 -24.21 -9.18 -1.77
CA SER A 276 -23.81 -10.04 -2.90
C SER A 276 -22.44 -10.70 -2.72
N ASN A 277 -21.72 -10.37 -1.64
CA ASN A 277 -20.32 -10.73 -1.41
C ASN A 277 -19.34 -10.21 -2.47
N THR A 278 -19.70 -9.11 -3.13
CA THR A 278 -18.89 -8.50 -4.18
C THR A 278 -17.85 -7.55 -3.58
N PHE A 279 -16.65 -7.56 -4.14
CA PHE A 279 -15.66 -6.50 -3.94
C PHE A 279 -15.63 -5.58 -5.14
N SER A 280 -15.93 -4.30 -4.91
CA SER A 280 -15.63 -3.25 -5.87
C SER A 280 -14.26 -2.63 -5.58
N TYR A 281 -13.59 -2.12 -6.61
CA TYR A 281 -12.24 -1.56 -6.46
C TYR A 281 -12.15 -0.12 -6.93
N LEU A 282 -11.40 0.69 -6.18
CA LEU A 282 -10.91 1.99 -6.62
C LEU A 282 -9.40 1.86 -6.87
N VAL A 283 -9.03 1.86 -8.15
CA VAL A 283 -7.65 1.87 -8.61
C VAL A 283 -7.33 3.28 -9.04
N SER A 284 -6.27 3.88 -8.52
CA SER A 284 -5.82 5.20 -8.97
C SER A 284 -4.42 5.09 -9.52
N ASP A 285 -4.14 5.81 -10.62
CA ASP A 285 -2.80 6.32 -10.87
C ASP A 285 -2.66 7.61 -10.08
N PRO A 286 -2.01 7.55 -8.92
CA PRO A 286 -1.92 8.74 -8.11
C PRO A 286 -0.87 9.69 -8.72
N ALA A 287 -0.18 9.30 -9.82
CA ALA A 287 0.53 10.22 -10.69
C ALA A 287 -0.35 11.20 -11.46
N SER A 288 -1.27 10.78 -12.28
CA SER A 288 -2.19 11.73 -12.88
C SER A 288 -3.29 12.20 -11.91
N GLY A 289 -3.50 11.46 -10.82
CA GLY A 289 -4.73 11.52 -10.03
C GLY A 289 -5.90 10.85 -10.73
N GLU A 290 -5.67 10.18 -11.88
CA GLU A 290 -6.72 9.48 -12.60
C GLU A 290 -7.09 8.17 -11.88
N ALA A 291 -8.37 7.82 -11.93
CA ALA A 291 -8.89 6.64 -11.28
C ALA A 291 -9.77 5.77 -12.18
N ALA A 292 -9.79 4.48 -11.89
CA ALA A 292 -10.70 3.49 -12.39
C ALA A 292 -11.53 2.93 -11.23
N LEU A 293 -12.82 2.77 -11.47
CA LEU A 293 -13.71 1.98 -10.62
C LEU A 293 -13.95 0.64 -11.30
N ILE A 294 -13.80 -0.47 -10.58
CA ILE A 294 -13.99 -1.82 -11.11
C ILE A 294 -15.13 -2.49 -10.34
N ASP A 295 -16.09 -3.05 -11.07
CA ASP A 295 -17.27 -3.77 -10.58
C ASP A 295 -18.04 -3.04 -9.46
N PRO A 296 -18.44 -1.76 -9.66
CA PRO A 296 -19.12 -0.99 -8.62
C PRO A 296 -20.57 -1.45 -8.41
N VAL A 297 -21.01 -1.62 -7.15
CA VAL A 297 -22.32 -2.21 -6.81
C VAL A 297 -23.38 -1.18 -6.40
N LEU A 298 -24.63 -1.37 -6.82
CA LEU A 298 -25.82 -0.77 -6.18
C LEU A 298 -26.49 -1.79 -5.27
N ASP A 299 -27.01 -1.30 -4.13
CA ASP A 299 -28.02 -2.03 -3.39
C ASP A 299 -29.26 -2.11 -4.27
N TYR A 300 -29.90 -3.29 -4.33
CA TYR A 300 -31.14 -3.49 -5.08
C TYR A 300 -32.09 -4.39 -4.29
N ASP A 301 -33.32 -3.93 -4.13
CA ASP A 301 -34.40 -4.66 -3.49
C ASP A 301 -35.33 -5.26 -4.57
N PRO A 302 -35.32 -6.59 -4.79
CA PRO A 302 -36.12 -7.23 -5.82
C PRO A 302 -37.63 -7.20 -5.54
N ASP A 303 -38.05 -6.96 -4.30
CA ASP A 303 -39.47 -6.89 -3.94
C ASP A 303 -40.06 -5.52 -4.27
N THR A 304 -39.25 -4.45 -4.20
CA THR A 304 -39.72 -3.07 -4.41
C THR A 304 -39.19 -2.40 -5.68
N ASP A 305 -38.27 -3.05 -6.39
CA ASP A 305 -37.54 -2.50 -7.55
C ASP A 305 -36.75 -1.21 -7.19
N ALA A 306 -36.43 -1.04 -5.90
CA ALA A 306 -35.68 0.11 -5.41
C ALA A 306 -34.17 -0.14 -5.50
N SER A 307 -33.41 0.87 -5.95
CA SER A 307 -31.95 0.84 -5.93
C SER A 307 -31.36 1.96 -5.06
N SER A 308 -30.18 1.71 -4.50
CA SER A 308 -29.50 2.64 -3.59
C SER A 308 -27.99 2.71 -3.85
N GLU A 309 -27.45 3.93 -3.83
CA GLU A 309 -26.02 4.22 -3.96
C GLU A 309 -25.25 4.09 -2.63
N SER A 310 -25.88 3.54 -1.59
CA SER A 310 -25.23 3.32 -0.29
C SER A 310 -23.89 2.58 -0.41
N PRO A 311 -23.76 1.49 -1.21
CA PRO A 311 -22.49 0.76 -1.30
C PRO A 311 -21.35 1.57 -1.94
N VAL A 312 -21.66 2.46 -2.89
CA VAL A 312 -20.64 3.31 -3.55
C VAL A 312 -20.31 4.57 -2.77
N ARG A 313 -21.01 4.90 -1.68
CA ARG A 313 -20.78 6.15 -0.94
C ARG A 313 -19.35 6.27 -0.42
N ALA A 314 -18.81 5.23 0.21
CA ALA A 314 -17.45 5.23 0.72
C ALA A 314 -16.40 5.40 -0.41
N MET A 315 -16.69 4.84 -1.58
CA MET A 315 -15.85 5.00 -2.78
C MET A 315 -15.92 6.43 -3.34
N LEU A 316 -17.10 7.03 -3.38
CA LEU A 316 -17.29 8.43 -3.78
C LEU A 316 -16.60 9.40 -2.80
N ASP A 317 -16.68 9.13 -1.50
CA ASP A 317 -15.98 9.90 -0.47
C ASP A 317 -14.46 9.80 -0.64
N ALA A 318 -13.93 8.60 -0.92
CA ALA A 318 -12.52 8.41 -1.21
C ALA A 318 -12.07 9.19 -2.45
N ILE A 319 -12.84 9.15 -3.55
CA ILE A 319 -12.58 9.95 -4.76
C ILE A 319 -12.51 11.44 -4.42
N ALA A 320 -13.48 11.95 -3.64
CA ALA A 320 -13.53 13.36 -3.29
C ALA A 320 -12.36 13.78 -2.38
N GLN A 321 -12.07 12.98 -1.34
CA GLN A 321 -10.99 13.24 -0.39
C GLN A 321 -9.60 13.21 -1.03
N GLN A 322 -9.39 12.29 -1.96
CA GLN A 322 -8.13 12.11 -2.67
C GLN A 322 -8.04 12.96 -3.95
N GLN A 323 -9.08 13.76 -4.24
CA GLN A 323 -9.18 14.62 -5.42
C GLN A 323 -8.95 13.85 -6.74
N LEU A 324 -9.50 12.64 -6.83
CA LEU A 324 -9.28 11.76 -7.98
C LEU A 324 -10.16 12.14 -9.17
N HIS A 325 -9.63 11.91 -10.36
CA HIS A 325 -10.29 12.12 -11.64
C HIS A 325 -10.70 10.76 -12.22
N VAL A 326 -11.96 10.36 -12.05
CA VAL A 326 -12.45 9.10 -12.60
C VAL A 326 -12.40 9.15 -14.13
N ARG A 327 -11.64 8.21 -14.72
CA ARG A 327 -11.43 8.02 -16.16
C ARG A 327 -12.08 6.76 -16.68
N TRP A 328 -12.17 5.72 -15.85
CA TRP A 328 -12.68 4.43 -16.25
C TRP A 328 -13.71 3.92 -15.24
N LEU A 329 -14.80 3.39 -15.77
CA LEU A 329 -15.79 2.59 -15.05
C LEU A 329 -15.75 1.22 -15.75
N LEU A 330 -15.21 0.23 -15.06
CA LEU A 330 -14.79 -1.03 -15.64
C LEU A 330 -15.65 -2.16 -15.09
N GLU A 331 -16.21 -2.95 -15.99
CA GLU A 331 -16.93 -4.17 -15.66
C GLU A 331 -16.12 -5.38 -16.13
N THR A 332 -15.79 -6.28 -15.21
CA THR A 332 -15.11 -7.53 -15.56
C THR A 332 -16.01 -8.44 -16.40
N HIS A 333 -17.32 -8.40 -16.15
CA HIS A 333 -18.36 -9.10 -16.90
C HIS A 333 -19.76 -8.53 -16.57
N ALA A 334 -20.79 -8.94 -17.31
CA ALA A 334 -22.17 -8.67 -16.97
C ALA A 334 -22.60 -9.53 -15.77
N HIS A 335 -22.49 -8.96 -14.57
CA HIS A 335 -22.73 -9.64 -13.30
C HIS A 335 -24.17 -10.19 -13.18
N ALA A 336 -24.29 -11.32 -12.51
CA ALA A 336 -25.53 -12.05 -12.28
C ALA A 336 -26.02 -11.98 -10.82
N ASP A 337 -25.17 -11.52 -9.91
CA ASP A 337 -25.38 -11.56 -8.47
C ASP A 337 -25.69 -10.18 -7.86
N HIS A 338 -25.40 -9.10 -8.59
CA HIS A 338 -25.65 -7.72 -8.15
C HIS A 338 -25.97 -6.79 -9.32
N VAL A 339 -26.60 -5.66 -9.03
CA VAL A 339 -26.82 -4.59 -10.02
C VAL A 339 -25.61 -3.66 -10.03
N SER A 340 -25.00 -3.47 -11.20
CA SER A 340 -23.88 -2.55 -11.37
C SER A 340 -24.33 -1.09 -11.22
N ALA A 341 -23.47 -0.29 -10.58
CA ALA A 341 -23.56 1.17 -10.49
C ALA A 341 -22.93 1.89 -11.69
N GLY A 342 -22.45 1.17 -12.71
CA GLY A 342 -21.70 1.72 -13.85
C GLY A 342 -22.42 2.88 -14.53
N ARG A 343 -23.67 2.69 -14.95
CA ARG A 343 -24.50 3.73 -15.58
C ARG A 343 -24.77 4.92 -14.65
N ARG A 344 -25.05 4.67 -13.37
CA ARG A 344 -25.22 5.73 -12.35
C ARG A 344 -23.96 6.56 -12.17
N LEU A 345 -22.81 5.90 -12.06
CA LEU A 345 -21.51 6.55 -11.91
C LEU A 345 -21.11 7.29 -13.19
N LYS A 346 -21.47 6.80 -14.38
CA LYS A 346 -21.28 7.50 -15.65
C LYS A 346 -22.06 8.82 -15.70
N GLN A 347 -23.28 8.86 -15.15
CA GLN A 347 -24.03 10.12 -15.03
C GLN A 347 -23.33 11.12 -14.10
N ARG A 348 -22.69 10.63 -13.03
CA ARG A 348 -21.94 11.46 -12.08
C ARG A 348 -20.57 11.90 -12.62
N PHE A 349 -19.94 11.06 -13.43
CA PHE A 349 -18.63 11.26 -14.04
C PHE A 349 -18.74 11.13 -15.56
N PRO A 350 -19.39 12.09 -16.25
CA PRO A 350 -19.69 11.99 -17.68
C PRO A 350 -18.44 11.86 -18.56
N GLN A 351 -17.28 12.29 -18.07
CA GLN A 351 -15.98 12.16 -18.75
C GLN A 351 -15.34 10.77 -18.63
N ALA A 352 -15.80 9.93 -17.70
CA ALA A 352 -15.26 8.59 -17.52
C ALA A 352 -15.80 7.65 -18.61
N THR A 353 -15.00 6.70 -19.08
CA THR A 353 -15.41 5.69 -20.06
C THR A 353 -15.95 4.46 -19.33
N LEU A 354 -17.23 4.13 -19.57
CA LEU A 354 -17.83 2.87 -19.13
C LEU A 354 -17.48 1.75 -20.11
N ALA A 355 -16.78 0.73 -19.65
CA ALA A 355 -16.18 -0.28 -20.50
C ALA A 355 -16.36 -1.70 -19.97
N ILE A 356 -16.43 -2.65 -20.90
CA ILE A 356 -16.60 -4.09 -20.66
C ILE A 356 -15.91 -4.88 -21.79
N GLY A 357 -15.81 -6.20 -21.67
CA GLY A 357 -15.29 -7.07 -22.74
C GLY A 357 -16.20 -7.12 -23.96
N GLU A 358 -15.63 -7.22 -25.16
CA GLU A 358 -16.39 -7.27 -26.42
C GLU A 358 -17.35 -8.48 -26.55
N GLY A 359 -17.15 -9.51 -25.72
CA GLY A 359 -18.05 -10.65 -25.59
C GLY A 359 -19.44 -10.28 -25.05
N ILE A 360 -19.64 -9.06 -24.54
CA ILE A 360 -20.95 -8.58 -24.06
C ILE A 360 -22.02 -8.69 -25.15
N ARG A 361 -21.63 -8.62 -26.42
CA ARG A 361 -22.53 -8.83 -27.58
C ARG A 361 -23.21 -10.19 -27.54
N ALA A 362 -22.48 -11.25 -27.17
CA ALA A 362 -23.04 -12.60 -27.08
C ALA A 362 -24.01 -12.72 -25.91
N VAL A 363 -23.69 -12.08 -24.78
CA VAL A 363 -24.56 -12.03 -23.59
C VAL A 363 -25.84 -11.26 -23.89
N GLN A 364 -25.74 -10.08 -24.51
CA GLN A 364 -26.86 -9.27 -24.96
C GLN A 364 -27.77 -10.01 -25.95
N ALA A 365 -27.19 -10.68 -26.96
CA ALA A 365 -27.93 -11.48 -27.93
C ALA A 365 -28.70 -12.64 -27.29
N THR A 366 -28.17 -13.18 -26.18
CA THR A 366 -28.79 -14.28 -25.44
C THR A 366 -29.91 -13.79 -24.53
N PHE A 367 -29.67 -12.73 -23.75
CA PHE A 367 -30.56 -12.32 -22.66
C PHE A 367 -31.57 -11.24 -23.05
N ALA A 368 -31.26 -10.34 -23.98
CA ALA A 368 -32.19 -9.28 -24.35
C ALA A 368 -33.53 -9.83 -24.89
N PRO A 369 -33.57 -10.85 -25.78
CA PRO A 369 -34.82 -11.45 -26.21
C PRO A 369 -35.57 -12.14 -25.06
N ARG A 370 -34.84 -12.82 -24.16
CA ARG A 370 -35.43 -13.53 -23.01
C ARG A 370 -36.14 -12.59 -22.05
N TYR A 371 -35.66 -11.35 -21.92
CA TYR A 371 -36.25 -10.33 -21.06
C TYR A 371 -37.14 -9.33 -21.80
N GLY A 372 -37.38 -9.52 -23.11
CA GLY A 372 -38.18 -8.61 -23.92
C GLY A 372 -37.58 -7.20 -24.03
N LEU A 373 -36.25 -7.08 -23.94
CA LEU A 373 -35.54 -5.81 -24.00
C LEU A 373 -35.23 -5.43 -25.45
N GLN A 374 -35.48 -4.17 -25.78
CA GLN A 374 -34.92 -3.53 -26.96
C GLN A 374 -33.70 -2.73 -26.53
N LEU A 375 -32.52 -3.27 -26.81
CA LEU A 375 -31.28 -2.57 -26.49
C LEU A 375 -31.06 -1.41 -27.46
N PRO A 376 -30.55 -0.26 -26.98
CA PRO A 376 -30.07 0.79 -27.87
C PRO A 376 -28.82 0.30 -28.62
N ASP A 377 -28.27 1.15 -29.51
CA ASP A 377 -26.96 0.90 -30.13
C ASP A 377 -25.94 0.52 -29.04
N GLU A 378 -25.08 -0.46 -29.31
CA GLU A 378 -24.10 -0.97 -28.34
C GLU A 378 -23.17 0.14 -27.83
N HIS A 379 -22.81 1.09 -28.70
CA HIS A 379 -22.00 2.26 -28.37
C HIS A 379 -22.76 3.29 -27.51
N ALA A 380 -24.08 3.13 -27.35
CA ALA A 380 -24.90 3.92 -26.44
C ALA A 380 -25.05 3.26 -25.05
N VAL A 381 -24.63 2.00 -24.90
CA VAL A 381 -24.63 1.28 -23.62
C VAL A 381 -23.27 1.38 -22.95
N PHE A 382 -22.23 0.92 -23.64
CA PHE A 382 -20.84 0.97 -23.18
C PHE A 382 -20.06 1.89 -24.11
N ASP A 383 -19.26 2.78 -23.52
CA ASP A 383 -18.42 3.71 -24.29
C ASP A 383 -17.26 2.98 -24.98
N HIS A 384 -16.81 1.84 -24.43
CA HIS A 384 -15.70 1.05 -24.98
C HIS A 384 -15.91 -0.45 -24.77
N LEU A 385 -15.55 -1.23 -25.79
CA LEU A 385 -15.58 -2.69 -25.76
C LEU A 385 -14.18 -3.23 -25.97
N PHE A 386 -13.61 -3.83 -24.93
CA PHE A 386 -12.24 -4.30 -24.91
C PHE A 386 -12.06 -5.63 -25.64
N ALA A 387 -11.05 -5.68 -26.52
CA ALA A 387 -10.58 -6.92 -27.14
C ALA A 387 -9.49 -7.61 -26.29
N ASP A 388 -9.25 -8.90 -26.54
CA ASP A 388 -8.17 -9.64 -25.88
C ASP A 388 -6.80 -9.04 -26.18
N GLY A 389 -5.98 -8.86 -25.15
CA GLY A 389 -4.64 -8.28 -25.27
C GLY A 389 -4.61 -6.76 -25.48
N GLU A 390 -5.77 -6.10 -25.61
CA GLU A 390 -5.84 -4.66 -25.74
C GLU A 390 -5.22 -3.96 -24.52
N THR A 391 -4.58 -2.83 -24.76
CA THR A 391 -3.94 -2.04 -23.70
C THR A 391 -4.62 -0.70 -23.55
N PHE A 392 -4.78 -0.24 -22.30
CA PHE A 392 -5.33 1.09 -21.99
C PHE A 392 -4.44 1.80 -20.98
N ALA A 393 -4.58 3.13 -20.89
CA ALA A 393 -3.87 3.93 -19.92
C ALA A 393 -4.81 4.35 -18.79
N LEU A 394 -4.32 4.25 -17.55
CA LEU A 394 -4.88 4.93 -16.39
C LEU A 394 -3.78 5.88 -15.91
N GLY A 395 -3.79 7.13 -16.37
CA GLY A 395 -2.67 8.05 -16.19
C GLY A 395 -1.37 7.49 -16.76
N LYS A 396 -0.41 7.24 -15.88
CA LYS A 396 0.88 6.59 -16.18
C LYS A 396 0.88 5.09 -15.98
N LEU A 397 -0.16 4.52 -15.36
CA LEU A 397 -0.29 3.07 -15.23
C LEU A 397 -0.73 2.49 -16.56
N GLN A 398 -0.11 1.36 -16.93
CA GLN A 398 -0.46 0.61 -18.13
C GLN A 398 -1.41 -0.52 -17.74
N GLY A 399 -2.60 -0.49 -18.32
CA GLY A 399 -3.56 -1.58 -18.29
C GLY A 399 -3.41 -2.48 -19.52
N ARG A 400 -3.64 -3.77 -19.34
CA ARG A 400 -3.76 -4.78 -20.40
C ARG A 400 -4.95 -5.70 -20.09
N ILE A 401 -5.71 -6.00 -21.12
CA ILE A 401 -6.87 -6.89 -21.05
C ILE A 401 -6.41 -8.32 -21.30
N ILE A 402 -6.93 -9.24 -20.49
CA ILE A 402 -6.83 -10.68 -20.72
C ILE A 402 -8.25 -11.20 -20.81
N ALA A 403 -8.68 -11.64 -21.98
CA ALA A 403 -9.98 -12.29 -22.12
C ALA A 403 -9.98 -13.61 -21.35
N VAL A 404 -10.94 -13.78 -20.45
CA VAL A 404 -11.06 -14.94 -19.58
C VAL A 404 -12.48 -15.54 -19.64
N PRO A 405 -13.01 -15.82 -20.84
CA PRO A 405 -14.35 -16.40 -20.97
C PRO A 405 -14.43 -17.78 -20.32
N GLY A 406 -15.64 -18.15 -19.92
CA GLY A 406 -15.96 -19.48 -19.38
C GLY A 406 -16.94 -19.42 -18.22
N HIS A 407 -16.85 -18.40 -17.38
CA HIS A 407 -17.96 -18.04 -16.47
C HIS A 407 -19.11 -17.41 -17.28
N THR A 408 -18.77 -16.37 -18.03
CA THR A 408 -19.60 -15.77 -19.07
C THR A 408 -18.75 -15.54 -20.33
N SER A 409 -19.39 -15.30 -21.47
CA SER A 409 -18.66 -15.06 -22.73
C SER A 409 -17.95 -13.70 -22.80
N ASP A 410 -18.33 -12.76 -21.94
CA ASP A 410 -17.78 -11.39 -21.87
C ASP A 410 -16.74 -11.19 -20.77
N SER A 411 -16.46 -12.23 -19.99
CA SER A 411 -15.48 -12.17 -18.89
C SER A 411 -14.10 -11.75 -19.37
N ILE A 412 -13.59 -10.66 -18.78
CA ILE A 412 -12.23 -10.13 -18.97
C ILE A 412 -11.56 -9.89 -17.61
N ALA A 413 -10.23 -9.97 -17.61
CA ALA A 413 -9.40 -9.58 -16.48
C ALA A 413 -8.60 -8.33 -16.82
N TYR A 414 -8.51 -7.41 -15.86
CA TYR A 414 -7.73 -6.18 -15.98
C TYR A 414 -6.38 -6.37 -15.30
N LEU A 415 -5.30 -6.50 -16.09
CA LEU A 415 -3.94 -6.44 -15.57
C LEU A 415 -3.47 -4.99 -15.59
N ILE A 416 -3.34 -4.37 -14.42
CA ILE A 416 -2.87 -3.00 -14.23
C ILE A 416 -1.57 -3.07 -13.43
N ASP A 417 -0.45 -2.84 -14.11
CA ASP A 417 0.91 -2.99 -13.55
C ASP A 417 1.14 -4.38 -12.91
N ASP A 418 1.24 -4.45 -11.57
CA ASP A 418 1.49 -5.68 -10.81
C ASP A 418 0.22 -6.39 -10.30
N ALA A 419 -0.96 -5.84 -10.59
CA ALA A 419 -2.24 -6.33 -10.08
C ALA A 419 -3.18 -6.78 -11.20
N VAL A 420 -3.78 -7.96 -11.05
CA VAL A 420 -4.82 -8.48 -11.94
C VAL A 420 -6.17 -8.58 -11.22
N PHE A 421 -7.19 -7.94 -11.78
CA PHE A 421 -8.58 -8.03 -11.34
C PHE A 421 -9.27 -9.08 -12.20
N THR A 422 -9.61 -10.23 -11.62
CA THR A 422 -9.89 -11.46 -12.38
C THR A 422 -11.38 -11.68 -12.70
N GLY A 423 -12.26 -10.79 -12.24
CA GLY A 423 -13.70 -11.04 -12.30
C GLY A 423 -14.06 -12.35 -11.61
N ASP A 424 -15.08 -13.01 -12.14
CA ASP A 424 -15.48 -14.37 -11.73
C ASP A 424 -14.73 -15.43 -12.57
N SER A 425 -13.40 -15.41 -12.50
CA SER A 425 -12.56 -16.52 -12.98
C SER A 425 -12.00 -17.33 -11.82
N LEU A 426 -11.24 -16.65 -10.96
CA LEU A 426 -10.61 -17.19 -9.76
C LEU A 426 -11.29 -16.60 -8.52
N PHE A 427 -11.56 -17.43 -7.53
CA PHE A 427 -11.81 -16.98 -6.16
C PHE A 427 -10.53 -17.10 -5.33
N MET A 428 -10.58 -16.77 -4.04
CA MET A 428 -9.49 -17.10 -3.11
C MET A 428 -9.12 -18.59 -3.25
N PRO A 429 -7.86 -19.01 -3.01
CA PRO A 429 -7.43 -20.37 -3.28
C PRO A 429 -8.33 -21.45 -2.66
N ASP A 430 -8.84 -21.22 -1.46
CA ASP A 430 -9.78 -22.11 -0.76
C ASP A 430 -11.25 -21.99 -1.20
N GLY A 431 -11.60 -20.96 -1.98
CA GLY A 431 -12.88 -20.79 -2.67
C GLY A 431 -12.91 -21.40 -4.08
N GLY A 432 -11.73 -21.65 -4.68
CA GLY A 432 -11.61 -22.31 -5.96
C GLY A 432 -11.91 -21.41 -7.16
N THR A 433 -12.98 -21.72 -7.89
CA THR A 433 -13.34 -21.08 -9.17
C THR A 433 -14.83 -20.80 -9.27
N ALA A 434 -15.19 -19.86 -10.15
CA ALA A 434 -16.58 -19.52 -10.45
C ALA A 434 -17.34 -20.67 -11.14
N ARG A 435 -18.66 -20.55 -11.17
CA ARG A 435 -19.59 -21.47 -11.87
C ARG A 435 -19.54 -21.26 -13.38
N CYS A 436 -19.97 -22.25 -14.17
CA CYS A 436 -19.94 -22.21 -15.64
C CYS A 436 -21.29 -22.59 -16.28
N ASP A 437 -22.38 -22.60 -15.53
CA ASP A 437 -23.71 -23.04 -15.97
C ASP A 437 -24.63 -21.90 -16.42
N PHE A 438 -24.15 -20.66 -16.42
CA PHE A 438 -24.86 -19.58 -17.10
C PHE A 438 -24.92 -19.82 -18.61
N PRO A 439 -25.96 -19.33 -19.32
CA PRO A 439 -25.99 -19.33 -20.77
C PRO A 439 -24.70 -18.75 -21.38
N GLY A 440 -23.96 -19.59 -22.11
CA GLY A 440 -22.66 -19.23 -22.71
C GLY A 440 -21.44 -19.50 -21.82
N GLY A 441 -21.63 -20.03 -20.61
CA GLY A 441 -20.58 -20.56 -19.75
C GLY A 441 -20.09 -21.94 -20.22
N ASP A 442 -18.81 -22.21 -20.00
CA ASP A 442 -18.13 -23.45 -20.39
C ASP A 442 -16.92 -23.71 -19.47
N ALA A 443 -16.95 -24.84 -18.77
CA ALA A 443 -15.89 -25.19 -17.81
C ALA A 443 -14.53 -25.46 -18.47
N ALA A 444 -14.50 -26.03 -19.68
CA ALA A 444 -13.25 -26.26 -20.39
C ALA A 444 -12.64 -24.92 -20.84
N GLN A 445 -13.48 -23.98 -21.26
CA GLN A 445 -13.08 -22.62 -21.59
C GLN A 445 -12.57 -21.87 -20.36
N LEU A 446 -13.29 -21.95 -19.22
CA LEU A 446 -12.85 -21.34 -17.97
C LEU A 446 -11.47 -21.88 -17.54
N TYR A 447 -11.25 -23.20 -17.62
CA TYR A 447 -9.96 -23.81 -17.33
C TYR A 447 -8.85 -23.17 -18.17
N ARG A 448 -9.02 -23.11 -19.49
CA ARG A 448 -8.01 -22.54 -20.41
C ARG A 448 -7.78 -21.05 -20.13
N SER A 449 -8.83 -20.30 -19.83
CA SER A 449 -8.75 -18.90 -19.41
C SER A 449 -7.93 -18.73 -18.13
N ILE A 450 -8.17 -19.58 -17.13
CA ILE A 450 -7.40 -19.57 -15.88
C ILE A 450 -5.93 -19.94 -16.14
N GLN A 451 -5.63 -20.91 -17.01
CA GLN A 451 -4.24 -21.24 -17.35
C GLN A 451 -3.49 -20.05 -17.95
N ARG A 452 -4.17 -19.15 -18.66
CA ARG A 452 -3.57 -17.87 -19.13
C ARG A 452 -3.25 -16.92 -17.98
N LEU A 453 -4.11 -16.85 -16.96
CA LEU A 453 -3.85 -16.08 -15.75
C LEU A 453 -2.68 -16.67 -14.94
N LEU A 454 -2.66 -17.99 -14.75
CA LEU A 454 -1.61 -18.69 -14.00
C LEU A 454 -0.24 -18.67 -14.70
N ALA A 455 -0.19 -18.27 -15.98
CA ALA A 455 1.07 -18.03 -16.70
C ALA A 455 1.71 -16.66 -16.39
N LEU A 456 1.03 -15.77 -15.64
CA LEU A 456 1.60 -14.53 -15.13
C LEU A 456 2.68 -14.83 -14.07
N PRO A 457 3.60 -13.88 -13.77
CA PRO A 457 4.59 -14.05 -12.72
C PRO A 457 3.95 -14.38 -11.35
N ASP A 458 4.59 -15.25 -10.56
CA ASP A 458 4.05 -15.70 -9.26
C ASP A 458 3.72 -14.55 -8.31
N ALA A 459 4.52 -13.47 -8.34
CA ALA A 459 4.34 -12.28 -7.52
C ALA A 459 3.17 -11.38 -7.97
N THR A 460 2.51 -11.67 -9.09
CA THR A 460 1.36 -10.88 -9.57
C THR A 460 0.23 -11.01 -8.55
N ARG A 461 -0.26 -9.86 -8.07
CA ARG A 461 -1.35 -9.79 -7.10
C ARG A 461 -2.67 -10.06 -7.81
N VAL A 462 -3.50 -10.92 -7.24
CA VAL A 462 -4.80 -11.30 -7.77
C VAL A 462 -5.88 -10.71 -6.89
N PHE A 463 -6.74 -9.90 -7.49
CA PHE A 463 -7.94 -9.35 -6.88
C PHE A 463 -9.17 -10.10 -7.40
N VAL A 464 -9.92 -10.69 -6.47
CA VAL A 464 -11.10 -11.51 -6.78
C VAL A 464 -12.37 -10.64 -6.77
N CYS A 465 -13.35 -10.97 -7.60
CA CYS A 465 -14.62 -10.24 -7.60
C CYS A 465 -15.48 -10.61 -6.38
N HIS A 466 -15.46 -11.88 -5.98
CA HIS A 466 -16.25 -12.39 -4.86
C HIS A 466 -15.43 -13.23 -3.87
N ASP A 467 -15.88 -13.23 -2.63
CA ASP A 467 -15.45 -14.20 -1.63
C ASP A 467 -16.58 -14.58 -0.69
N TYR A 468 -16.69 -15.88 -0.42
CA TYR A 468 -17.82 -16.45 0.31
C TYR A 468 -17.44 -16.96 1.72
N GLY A 469 -16.21 -16.70 2.17
CA GLY A 469 -15.71 -17.07 3.51
C GLY A 469 -15.85 -18.56 3.84
N PRO A 470 -15.37 -19.49 2.97
CA PRO A 470 -15.50 -20.93 3.21
C PRO A 470 -14.91 -21.34 4.57
N GLY A 471 -15.62 -22.21 5.29
CA GLY A 471 -15.21 -22.59 6.65
C GLY A 471 -15.45 -21.52 7.72
N GLY A 472 -16.15 -20.42 7.39
CA GLY A 472 -16.46 -19.34 8.32
C GLY A 472 -15.30 -18.38 8.57
N ARG A 473 -14.29 -18.35 7.69
CA ARG A 473 -13.21 -17.37 7.76
C ARG A 473 -13.71 -15.97 7.38
N ASP A 474 -12.93 -14.96 7.75
CA ASP A 474 -13.17 -13.60 7.30
C ASP A 474 -13.05 -13.49 5.77
N PHE A 475 -13.78 -12.53 5.20
CA PHE A 475 -13.76 -12.27 3.77
C PHE A 475 -12.41 -11.69 3.35
N ALA A 476 -11.87 -12.21 2.25
CA ALA A 476 -10.58 -11.83 1.69
C ALA A 476 -10.72 -11.60 0.19
N ASN A 477 -9.92 -10.68 -0.34
CA ASN A 477 -10.07 -10.19 -1.70
C ASN A 477 -8.76 -10.16 -2.50
N GLU A 478 -7.65 -10.57 -1.89
CA GLU A 478 -6.31 -10.48 -2.47
C GLU A 478 -5.52 -11.75 -2.18
N THR A 479 -4.92 -12.30 -3.22
CA THR A 479 -3.96 -13.41 -3.20
C THR A 479 -2.87 -13.17 -4.26
N THR A 480 -2.07 -14.16 -4.62
CA THR A 480 -1.07 -14.07 -5.69
C THR A 480 -1.23 -15.21 -6.70
N ILE A 481 -0.66 -15.05 -7.89
CA ILE A 481 -0.62 -16.15 -8.87
C ILE A 481 0.13 -17.37 -8.31
N GLY A 482 1.21 -17.14 -7.54
CA GLY A 482 1.95 -18.22 -6.89
C GLY A 482 1.08 -19.02 -5.90
N GLU A 483 0.30 -18.33 -5.06
CA GLU A 483 -0.64 -18.98 -4.14
C GLU A 483 -1.77 -19.72 -4.87
N GLN A 484 -2.31 -19.14 -5.95
CA GLN A 484 -3.33 -19.80 -6.77
C GLN A 484 -2.80 -21.08 -7.40
N ARG A 485 -1.58 -21.04 -7.97
CA ARG A 485 -0.91 -22.22 -8.51
C ARG A 485 -0.65 -23.27 -7.44
N ALA A 486 -0.27 -22.87 -6.23
CA ALA A 486 0.09 -23.82 -5.18
C ALA A 486 -1.12 -24.42 -4.48
N HIS A 487 -2.20 -23.66 -4.32
CA HIS A 487 -3.22 -23.95 -3.30
C HIS A 487 -4.68 -23.84 -3.78
N ASN A 488 -4.95 -23.44 -5.03
CA ASN A 488 -6.34 -23.36 -5.50
C ASN A 488 -6.99 -24.75 -5.52
N ILE A 489 -8.07 -24.93 -4.75
CA ILE A 489 -8.70 -26.24 -4.53
C ILE A 489 -9.31 -26.86 -5.80
N HIS A 490 -9.50 -26.09 -6.87
CA HIS A 490 -10.04 -26.58 -8.13
C HIS A 490 -9.00 -26.63 -9.26
N VAL A 491 -8.02 -25.72 -9.28
CA VAL A 491 -7.15 -25.48 -10.45
C VAL A 491 -5.69 -25.20 -10.10
N HIS A 492 -5.23 -25.68 -8.95
CA HIS A 492 -3.80 -25.67 -8.63
C HIS A 492 -2.98 -26.40 -9.69
N GLU A 493 -1.66 -26.17 -9.69
CA GLU A 493 -0.72 -26.83 -10.56
C GLU A 493 -0.78 -28.35 -10.38
N GLY A 494 -0.94 -29.07 -11.49
CA GLY A 494 -1.12 -30.52 -11.51
C GLY A 494 -2.55 -30.98 -11.80
N VAL A 495 -3.57 -30.12 -11.68
CA VAL A 495 -4.93 -30.46 -12.09
C VAL A 495 -5.04 -30.45 -13.62
N ALA A 496 -5.53 -31.53 -14.22
CA ALA A 496 -5.75 -31.61 -15.66
C ALA A 496 -7.11 -31.01 -16.08
N GLU A 497 -7.24 -30.53 -17.33
CA GLU A 497 -8.49 -29.94 -17.86
C GLU A 497 -9.70 -30.85 -17.64
N ALA A 498 -9.57 -32.15 -17.94
CA ALA A 498 -10.67 -33.12 -17.78
C ALA A 498 -11.11 -33.30 -16.32
N GLU A 499 -10.16 -33.23 -15.38
CA GLU A 499 -10.45 -33.31 -13.94
C GLU A 499 -11.18 -32.04 -13.48
N PHE A 500 -10.67 -30.86 -13.86
CA PHE A 500 -11.33 -29.58 -13.59
C PHE A 500 -12.76 -29.56 -14.12
N VAL A 501 -12.97 -29.93 -15.39
CA VAL A 501 -14.30 -29.92 -16.03
C VAL A 501 -15.26 -30.82 -15.28
N SER A 502 -14.83 -32.03 -14.91
CA SER A 502 -15.64 -32.97 -14.14
C SER A 502 -16.06 -32.40 -12.78
N VAL A 503 -15.11 -31.86 -12.00
CA VAL A 503 -15.37 -31.23 -10.70
C VAL A 503 -16.30 -30.04 -10.84
N ARG A 504 -16.04 -29.18 -11.83
CA ARG A 504 -16.79 -27.95 -12.05
C ARG A 504 -18.24 -28.22 -12.44
N GLN A 505 -18.47 -29.11 -13.41
CA GLN A 505 -19.82 -29.49 -13.85
C GLN A 505 -20.61 -30.20 -12.75
N ALA A 506 -19.96 -31.09 -11.99
CA ALA A 506 -20.58 -31.75 -10.85
C ALA A 506 -21.00 -30.72 -9.77
N ARG A 507 -20.17 -29.72 -9.52
CA ARG A 507 -20.47 -28.64 -8.57
C ARG A 507 -21.59 -27.75 -9.09
N ASP A 508 -21.56 -27.32 -10.34
CA ASP A 508 -22.57 -26.43 -10.94
C ASP A 508 -23.97 -27.04 -10.89
N ALA A 509 -24.09 -28.35 -11.12
CA ALA A 509 -25.36 -29.08 -11.01
C ALA A 509 -26.00 -29.05 -9.60
N THR A 510 -25.27 -28.62 -8.58
CA THR A 510 -25.75 -28.50 -7.19
C THR A 510 -26.10 -27.07 -6.78
N LEU A 511 -25.75 -26.07 -7.59
CA LEU A 511 -25.91 -24.67 -7.22
C LEU A 511 -27.30 -24.14 -7.56
N ALA A 512 -27.90 -23.40 -6.64
CA ALA A 512 -29.10 -22.63 -6.92
C ALA A 512 -28.80 -21.46 -7.87
N GLU A 513 -29.81 -20.96 -8.57
CA GLU A 513 -29.72 -19.71 -9.31
C GLU A 513 -29.47 -18.53 -8.34
N PRO A 514 -28.62 -17.55 -8.68
CA PRO A 514 -28.41 -16.38 -7.84
C PRO A 514 -29.72 -15.62 -7.58
N THR A 515 -29.92 -15.15 -6.35
CA THR A 515 -31.15 -14.44 -5.93
C THR A 515 -31.46 -13.24 -6.82
N LEU A 516 -30.44 -12.51 -7.28
CA LEU A 516 -30.59 -11.31 -8.11
C LEU A 516 -30.36 -11.57 -9.61
N MET A 517 -30.30 -12.84 -10.06
CA MET A 517 -29.98 -13.19 -11.46
C MET A 517 -30.78 -12.39 -12.48
N GLN A 518 -32.10 -12.40 -12.36
CA GLN A 518 -32.96 -11.71 -13.31
C GLN A 518 -32.78 -10.18 -13.27
N PRO A 519 -32.92 -9.48 -12.13
CA PRO A 519 -32.76 -8.03 -12.09
C PRO A 519 -31.34 -7.56 -12.42
N ALA A 520 -30.31 -8.27 -11.95
CA ALA A 520 -28.90 -7.97 -12.23
C ALA A 520 -28.61 -8.04 -13.73
N VAL A 521 -28.86 -9.19 -14.38
CA VAL A 521 -28.55 -9.33 -15.81
C VAL A 521 -29.36 -8.34 -16.65
N LYS A 522 -30.63 -8.11 -16.32
CA LYS A 522 -31.48 -7.14 -17.03
C LYS A 522 -30.89 -5.73 -17.00
N ALA A 523 -30.33 -5.30 -15.87
CA ALA A 523 -29.67 -4.01 -15.73
C ALA A 523 -28.27 -4.00 -16.35
N ASN A 524 -27.46 -5.02 -16.09
CA ASN A 524 -26.04 -5.03 -16.38
C ASN A 524 -25.73 -5.17 -17.88
N ILE A 525 -26.56 -5.88 -18.65
CA ILE A 525 -26.41 -5.88 -20.12
C ILE A 525 -26.73 -4.51 -20.75
N GLN A 526 -27.26 -3.57 -19.96
CA GLN A 526 -27.49 -2.16 -20.31
C GLN A 526 -26.52 -1.21 -19.58
N GLY A 527 -25.42 -1.73 -19.03
CA GLY A 527 -24.37 -0.97 -18.35
C GLY A 527 -24.68 -0.63 -16.89
N GLY A 528 -25.70 -1.25 -16.29
CA GLY A 528 -26.15 -1.00 -14.92
C GLY A 528 -27.41 -0.12 -14.84
N ALA A 529 -27.77 0.31 -13.63
CA ALA A 529 -29.02 1.04 -13.32
C ALA A 529 -28.86 2.54 -12.99
#